data_AF-A0A242W4Y4-F1
#
_entry.id   AF-A0A242W4Y4-F1
#
_cell.length_a   1.000
_cell.length_b   1.000
_cell.length_c   1.000
_cell.angle_alpha   90.00
_cell.angle_beta   90.00
_cell.angle_gamma   90.00
#
_symmetry.space_group_name_H-M   'P 1'
#
loop_
_entity.id
_entity.type
_entity.pdbx_description
1 polymer ?
#
loop_
_entity_poly.entity_id
_entity_poly.type
_entity_poly.pdbx_seq_one_letter_code
_entity_poly.pdbx_strand_id
1 'polypeptide(L)'
;MIVSTKGNNQITKLLNDWYLEIHSRRIGNAHQLKEIIDTKIHNIEEDQNLLLYYSLLDFRYQFVIDNLSVSKSSFDKVEAFDMPTDNFFAYYYHFFKGIHASTIGEYQIAKESYENAEKLLDCIPDELEKGEFYYKVGAFHYDIYQGLLSYKKVSEAREHMKEENHSVAKDLIVKGHSICEEVSNIDYLHHFKILDAMNGDFPAEALERTVLEGVSYFKEQELFEYIKEYEEYLATAFYKENNHVKASHYFYSCSQAGKKAFEKEALK
;
A
#
# COMPACT_ATOMS: atom_id res chain seq x y z
N MET A 1 -21.56 -18.05 -13.50
CA MET A 1 -21.76 -19.22 -14.39
C MET A 1 -20.74 -20.27 -13.94
N ILE A 2 -21.17 -21.51 -13.63
CA ILE A 2 -20.34 -22.51 -12.92
C ILE A 2 -19.65 -23.43 -13.92
N VAL A 3 -18.31 -23.51 -13.87
CA VAL A 3 -17.51 -24.50 -14.60
C VAL A 3 -17.71 -25.87 -13.94
N SER A 4 -18.22 -26.85 -14.69
CA SER A 4 -18.51 -28.21 -14.20
C SER A 4 -17.75 -29.25 -15.03
N THR A 5 -16.75 -29.88 -14.42
CA THR A 5 -16.25 -31.22 -14.79
C THR A 5 -16.51 -32.17 -13.62
N LYS A 6 -17.06 -33.36 -13.92
CA LYS A 6 -17.85 -34.23 -13.02
C LYS A 6 -17.15 -34.76 -11.74
N GLY A 7 -15.85 -34.55 -11.54
CA GLY A 7 -15.12 -34.90 -10.30
C GLY A 7 -14.97 -33.75 -9.29
N ASN A 8 -14.94 -32.50 -9.77
CA ASN A 8 -14.60 -31.31 -8.97
C ASN A 8 -15.83 -30.57 -8.40
N ASN A 9 -17.05 -30.98 -8.74
CA ASN A 9 -18.26 -30.27 -8.33
C ASN A 9 -18.42 -30.09 -6.81
N GLN A 10 -17.89 -30.99 -5.98
CA GLN A 10 -18.01 -30.86 -4.52
C GLN A 10 -17.06 -29.80 -3.96
N ILE A 11 -15.81 -29.73 -4.44
CA ILE A 11 -14.87 -28.69 -3.98
C ILE A 11 -15.28 -27.32 -4.54
N THR A 12 -15.73 -27.25 -5.79
CA THR A 12 -16.27 -26.03 -6.39
C THR A 12 -17.45 -25.50 -5.59
N LYS A 13 -18.35 -26.38 -5.13
CA LYS A 13 -19.46 -25.98 -4.27
C LYS A 13 -18.96 -25.43 -2.93
N LEU A 14 -18.00 -26.09 -2.29
CA LEU A 14 -17.43 -25.62 -1.02
C LEU A 14 -16.76 -24.24 -1.17
N LEU A 15 -16.01 -24.01 -2.26
CA LEU A 15 -15.39 -22.71 -2.54
C LEU A 15 -16.45 -21.62 -2.75
N ASN A 16 -17.52 -21.91 -3.49
CA ASN A 16 -18.63 -20.97 -3.67
C ASN A 16 -19.35 -20.68 -2.34
N ASP A 17 -19.61 -21.70 -1.52
CA ASP A 17 -20.22 -21.54 -0.19
C ASP A 17 -19.29 -20.69 0.70
N TRP A 18 -17.98 -20.92 0.64
CA TRP A 18 -16.98 -20.15 1.40
C TRP A 18 -16.94 -18.69 0.98
N TYR A 19 -16.97 -18.42 -0.34
CA TYR A 19 -17.10 -17.07 -0.88
C TYR A 19 -18.31 -16.33 -0.29
N LEU A 20 -19.49 -16.98 -0.26
CA LEU A 20 -20.70 -16.37 0.29
C LEU A 20 -20.58 -16.06 1.78
N GLU A 21 -19.95 -16.93 2.56
CA GLU A 21 -19.72 -16.69 4.00
C GLU A 21 -18.70 -15.57 4.24
N ILE A 22 -17.62 -15.49 3.44
CA ILE A 22 -16.64 -14.39 3.48
C ILE A 22 -17.32 -13.06 3.15
N HIS A 23 -18.04 -13.01 2.04
CA HIS A 23 -18.73 -11.80 1.56
C HIS A 23 -19.80 -11.33 2.58
N SER A 24 -20.51 -12.27 3.19
CA SER A 24 -21.48 -11.99 4.27
C SER A 24 -20.83 -11.68 5.63
N ARG A 25 -19.49 -11.65 5.71
CA ARG A 25 -18.71 -11.46 6.96
C ARG A 25 -19.09 -12.42 8.10
N ARG A 26 -19.55 -13.62 7.76
CA ARG A 26 -19.87 -14.68 8.74
C ARG A 26 -18.60 -15.44 9.09
N ILE A 27 -17.68 -14.77 9.78
CA ILE A 27 -16.29 -15.23 9.99
C ILE A 27 -16.21 -16.63 10.59
N GLY A 28 -17.07 -16.96 11.57
CA GLY A 28 -17.10 -18.30 12.17
C GLY A 28 -17.43 -19.40 11.16
N ASN A 29 -18.41 -19.18 10.27
CA ASN A 29 -18.76 -20.13 9.21
C ASN A 29 -17.68 -20.20 8.14
N ALA A 30 -17.13 -19.04 7.76
CA ALA A 30 -16.05 -18.96 6.78
C ALA A 30 -14.80 -19.72 7.26
N HIS A 31 -14.49 -19.64 8.57
CA HIS A 31 -13.39 -20.38 9.16
C HIS A 31 -13.61 -21.90 9.11
N GLN A 32 -14.80 -22.38 9.49
CA GLN A 32 -15.15 -23.81 9.41
C GLN A 32 -15.06 -24.35 7.97
N LEU A 33 -15.55 -23.58 6.99
CA LEU A 33 -15.45 -23.95 5.59
C LEU A 33 -14.00 -23.98 5.12
N LYS A 34 -13.17 -23.01 5.54
CA LYS A 34 -11.74 -23.01 5.24
C LYS A 34 -11.05 -24.28 5.74
N GLU A 35 -11.26 -24.67 6.99
CA GLU A 35 -10.66 -25.90 7.54
C GLU A 35 -11.03 -27.14 6.71
N ILE A 36 -12.30 -27.24 6.30
CA ILE A 36 -12.78 -28.35 5.45
C ILE A 36 -12.12 -28.30 4.07
N ILE A 37 -12.03 -27.12 3.45
CA ILE A 37 -11.44 -26.93 2.12
C ILE A 37 -9.95 -27.29 2.16
N ASP A 38 -9.20 -26.81 3.16
CA ASP A 38 -7.77 -27.04 3.30
C ASP A 38 -7.45 -28.55 3.39
N THR A 39 -8.33 -29.36 4.01
CA THR A 39 -8.15 -30.83 4.04
C THR A 39 -8.34 -31.52 2.68
N LYS A 40 -9.00 -30.86 1.72
CA LYS A 40 -9.37 -31.42 0.42
C LYS A 40 -8.59 -30.82 -0.75
N ILE A 41 -8.07 -29.60 -0.59
CA ILE A 41 -7.43 -28.83 -1.66
C ILE A 41 -6.16 -29.51 -2.19
N HIS A 42 -5.45 -30.27 -1.35
CA HIS A 42 -4.28 -31.06 -1.75
C HIS A 42 -4.59 -32.20 -2.73
N ASN A 43 -5.86 -32.60 -2.87
CA ASN A 43 -6.26 -33.68 -3.78
C ASN A 43 -6.65 -33.17 -5.18
N ILE A 44 -6.58 -31.87 -5.44
CA ILE A 44 -6.99 -31.24 -6.70
C ILE A 44 -5.85 -30.49 -7.40
N GLU A 45 -4.59 -30.85 -7.10
CA GLU A 45 -3.36 -30.18 -7.58
C GLU A 45 -3.29 -29.96 -9.11
N GLU A 46 -4.02 -30.75 -9.90
CA GLU A 46 -4.03 -30.63 -11.36
C GLU A 46 -4.94 -29.50 -11.89
N ASP A 47 -5.91 -28.99 -11.12
CA ASP A 47 -6.87 -27.97 -11.57
C ASP A 47 -6.43 -26.56 -11.17
N GLN A 48 -5.63 -25.94 -12.03
CA GLN A 48 -5.08 -24.59 -11.82
C GLN A 48 -6.15 -23.51 -11.61
N ASN A 49 -7.35 -23.66 -12.19
CA ASN A 49 -8.43 -22.68 -12.00
C ASN A 49 -9.01 -22.76 -10.59
N LEU A 50 -9.15 -23.97 -10.02
CA LEU A 50 -9.62 -24.14 -8.66
C LEU A 50 -8.59 -23.69 -7.63
N LEU A 51 -7.30 -23.94 -7.89
CA LEU A 51 -6.21 -23.46 -7.05
C LEU A 51 -6.12 -21.93 -7.07
N LEU A 52 -6.28 -21.30 -8.23
CA LEU A 52 -6.38 -19.85 -8.35
C LEU A 52 -7.60 -19.32 -7.58
N TYR A 53 -8.77 -19.93 -7.76
CA TYR A 53 -9.98 -19.47 -7.08
C TYR A 53 -9.83 -19.58 -5.55
N TYR A 54 -9.31 -20.71 -5.06
CA TYR A 54 -8.97 -20.87 -3.65
C TYR A 54 -8.01 -19.79 -3.16
N SER A 55 -6.94 -19.49 -3.92
CA SER A 55 -5.93 -18.49 -3.53
C SER A 55 -6.52 -17.08 -3.47
N LEU A 56 -7.42 -16.72 -4.40
CA LEU A 56 -8.17 -15.46 -4.37
C LEU A 56 -9.05 -15.36 -3.12
N LEU A 57 -9.78 -16.43 -2.78
CA LEU A 57 -10.64 -16.47 -1.60
C LEU A 57 -9.84 -16.46 -0.30
N ASP A 58 -8.69 -17.14 -0.26
CA ASP A 58 -7.79 -17.15 0.90
C ASP A 58 -7.26 -15.75 1.18
N PHE A 59 -6.76 -15.04 0.17
CA PHE A 59 -6.38 -13.64 0.31
C PHE A 59 -7.54 -12.78 0.84
N ARG A 60 -8.72 -12.92 0.23
CA ARG A 60 -9.90 -12.15 0.63
C ARG A 60 -10.32 -12.44 2.06
N TYR A 61 -10.29 -13.69 2.49
CA TYR A 61 -10.60 -14.12 3.85
C TYR A 61 -9.61 -13.53 4.86
N GLN A 62 -8.30 -13.61 4.58
CA GLN A 62 -7.27 -13.00 5.44
C GLN A 62 -7.48 -11.49 5.54
N PHE A 63 -7.76 -10.81 4.43
CA PHE A 63 -8.05 -9.38 4.41
C PHE A 63 -9.28 -9.01 5.27
N VAL A 64 -10.34 -9.82 5.26
CA VAL A 64 -11.53 -9.56 6.08
C VAL A 64 -11.24 -9.73 7.57
N ILE A 65 -10.35 -10.65 7.95
CA ILE A 65 -10.01 -10.93 9.35
C ILE A 65 -9.04 -9.93 9.92
N ASP A 66 -7.99 -9.62 9.17
CA ASP A 66 -6.91 -8.74 9.61
C ASP A 66 -6.32 -7.98 8.43
N ASN A 67 -7.00 -6.92 8.01
CA ASN A 67 -6.54 -6.05 6.93
C ASN A 67 -5.24 -5.31 7.28
N LEU A 68 -4.88 -5.15 8.55
CA LEU A 68 -3.66 -4.46 8.99
C LEU A 68 -2.42 -5.34 8.80
N SER A 69 -2.60 -6.66 8.75
CA SER A 69 -1.51 -7.62 8.53
C SER A 69 -1.09 -7.78 7.06
N VAL A 70 -1.80 -7.14 6.12
CA VAL A 70 -1.54 -7.24 4.69
C VAL A 70 -0.18 -6.63 4.35
N SER A 71 0.69 -7.42 3.72
CA SER A 71 2.03 -7.02 3.34
C SER A 71 2.25 -7.19 1.83
N LYS A 72 3.43 -6.76 1.34
CA LYS A 72 3.80 -6.91 -0.08
C LYS A 72 3.62 -8.35 -0.59
N SER A 73 3.99 -9.34 0.22
CA SER A 73 3.91 -10.76 -0.16
C SER A 73 2.53 -11.42 0.01
N SER A 74 1.55 -10.71 0.56
CA SER A 74 0.21 -11.27 0.82
C SER A 74 -0.53 -11.70 -0.45
N PHE A 75 -0.13 -11.20 -1.63
CA PHE A 75 -0.75 -11.53 -2.91
C PHE A 75 0.10 -12.48 -3.80
N ASP A 76 1.34 -12.82 -3.39
CA ASP A 76 2.30 -13.60 -4.19
C ASP A 76 1.72 -14.94 -4.65
N LYS A 77 0.94 -15.61 -3.79
CA LYS A 77 0.30 -16.90 -4.14
C LYS A 77 -0.64 -16.75 -5.33
N VAL A 78 -1.37 -15.64 -5.43
CA VAL A 78 -2.29 -15.38 -6.54
C VAL A 78 -1.50 -15.03 -7.80
N GLU A 79 -0.42 -14.25 -7.67
CA GLU A 79 0.44 -13.86 -8.81
C GLU A 79 1.28 -15.01 -9.39
N ALA A 80 1.40 -16.13 -8.68
CA ALA A 80 2.06 -17.32 -9.18
C ALA A 80 1.28 -18.05 -10.29
N PHE A 81 0.00 -17.73 -10.48
CA PHE A 81 -0.84 -18.31 -11.51
C PHE A 81 -0.90 -17.42 -12.76
N ASP A 82 -1.12 -18.04 -13.93
CA ASP A 82 -1.40 -17.30 -15.16
C ASP A 82 -2.70 -16.50 -15.03
N MET A 83 -2.66 -15.24 -15.46
CA MET A 83 -3.79 -14.32 -15.36
C MET A 83 -4.98 -14.79 -16.23
N PRO A 84 -6.19 -14.96 -15.67
CA PRO A 84 -7.36 -15.38 -16.44
C PRO A 84 -7.78 -14.28 -17.42
N THR A 85 -7.85 -14.59 -18.71
CA THR A 85 -7.94 -13.52 -19.71
C THR A 85 -9.33 -12.91 -19.93
N ASP A 86 -10.46 -13.53 -19.53
CA ASP A 86 -11.81 -12.94 -19.67
C ASP A 86 -12.90 -13.75 -18.94
N ASN A 87 -12.92 -13.71 -17.60
CA ASN A 87 -13.99 -14.33 -16.83
C ASN A 87 -14.17 -13.70 -15.43
N PHE A 88 -15.09 -14.26 -14.65
CA PHE A 88 -15.33 -13.87 -13.26
C PHE A 88 -14.05 -13.88 -12.39
N PHE A 89 -13.11 -14.80 -12.62
CA PHE A 89 -11.84 -14.83 -11.89
C PHE A 89 -10.92 -13.66 -12.24
N ALA A 90 -10.96 -13.18 -13.49
CA ALA A 90 -10.24 -11.98 -13.91
C ALA A 90 -10.71 -10.74 -13.13
N TYR A 91 -12.03 -10.62 -12.91
CA TYR A 91 -12.58 -9.54 -12.07
C TYR A 91 -12.02 -9.61 -10.64
N TYR A 92 -12.12 -10.76 -9.95
CA TYR A 92 -11.61 -10.86 -8.58
C TYR A 92 -10.12 -10.71 -8.49
N TYR A 93 -9.36 -11.22 -9.46
CA TYR A 93 -7.92 -11.00 -9.55
C TYR A 93 -7.62 -9.50 -9.54
N HIS A 94 -8.20 -8.74 -10.47
CA HIS A 94 -7.97 -7.30 -10.55
C HIS A 94 -8.52 -6.55 -9.34
N PHE A 95 -9.70 -6.90 -8.85
CA PHE A 95 -10.30 -6.22 -7.71
C PHE A 95 -9.48 -6.44 -6.42
N PHE A 96 -9.08 -7.68 -6.15
CA PHE A 96 -8.28 -8.02 -4.97
C PHE A 96 -6.85 -7.51 -5.07
N LYS A 97 -6.26 -7.50 -6.27
CA LYS A 97 -4.98 -6.83 -6.53
C LYS A 97 -5.08 -5.33 -6.28
N GLY A 98 -6.17 -4.69 -6.67
CA GLY A 98 -6.46 -3.30 -6.35
C GLY A 98 -6.50 -3.05 -4.84
N ILE A 99 -7.22 -3.88 -4.10
CA ILE A 99 -7.30 -3.82 -2.62
C ILE A 99 -5.93 -4.03 -1.98
N HIS A 100 -5.17 -5.04 -2.44
CA HIS A 100 -3.82 -5.30 -1.95
C HIS A 100 -2.93 -4.09 -2.18
N ALA A 101 -2.80 -3.64 -3.43
CA ALA A 101 -1.96 -2.53 -3.83
C ALA A 101 -2.34 -1.23 -3.11
N SER A 102 -3.64 -0.94 -2.92
CA SER A 102 -4.08 0.23 -2.15
C SER A 102 -3.65 0.15 -0.68
N THR A 103 -3.66 -1.05 -0.10
CA THR A 103 -3.31 -1.26 1.32
C THR A 103 -1.81 -1.11 1.56
N ILE A 104 -0.97 -1.45 0.57
CA ILE A 104 0.49 -1.34 0.66
C ILE A 104 1.05 -0.04 0.04
N GLY A 105 0.18 0.91 -0.33
CA GLY A 105 0.60 2.22 -0.88
C GLY A 105 1.02 2.23 -2.35
N GLU A 106 0.84 1.13 -3.09
CA GLU A 106 1.16 1.02 -4.52
C GLU A 106 0.04 1.63 -5.39
N TYR A 107 -0.20 2.94 -5.25
CA TYR A 107 -1.39 3.60 -5.79
C TYR A 107 -1.55 3.51 -7.31
N GLN A 108 -0.45 3.46 -8.08
CA GLN A 108 -0.53 3.31 -9.54
C GLN A 108 -1.04 1.91 -9.92
N ILE A 109 -0.50 0.86 -9.28
CA ILE A 109 -0.94 -0.52 -9.48
C ILE A 109 -2.40 -0.67 -9.03
N ALA A 110 -2.76 -0.06 -7.89
CA ALA A 110 -4.13 -0.07 -7.38
C ALA A 110 -5.11 0.55 -8.38
N LYS A 111 -4.76 1.73 -8.94
CA LYS A 111 -5.56 2.42 -9.96
C LYS A 111 -5.77 1.55 -11.20
N GLU A 112 -4.68 1.05 -11.79
CA GLU A 112 -4.76 0.20 -13.00
C GLU A 112 -5.57 -1.07 -12.74
N SER A 113 -5.42 -1.67 -11.55
CA SER A 113 -6.15 -2.86 -11.16
C SER A 113 -7.64 -2.57 -10.97
N TYR A 114 -8.02 -1.47 -10.33
CA TYR A 114 -9.43 -1.06 -10.23
C TYR A 114 -10.03 -0.73 -11.60
N GLU A 115 -9.31 -0.04 -12.49
CA GLU A 115 -9.78 0.23 -13.86
C GLU A 115 -10.01 -1.07 -14.66
N ASN A 116 -9.13 -2.06 -14.50
CA ASN A 116 -9.31 -3.37 -15.16
C ASN A 116 -10.45 -4.18 -14.55
N ALA A 117 -10.64 -4.13 -13.23
CA ALA A 117 -11.78 -4.75 -12.57
C ALA A 117 -13.10 -4.10 -13.00
N GLU A 118 -13.17 -2.77 -13.13
CA GLU A 118 -14.37 -2.05 -13.55
C GLU A 118 -14.85 -2.47 -14.95
N LYS A 119 -13.93 -2.67 -15.90
CA LYS A 119 -14.24 -3.18 -17.26
C LYS A 119 -14.95 -4.54 -17.24
N LEU A 120 -14.74 -5.33 -16.20
CA LEU A 120 -15.29 -6.67 -16.03
C LEU A 120 -16.52 -6.68 -15.11
N LEU A 121 -16.91 -5.54 -14.54
CA LEU A 121 -17.98 -5.44 -13.54
C LEU A 121 -19.35 -5.80 -14.11
N ASP A 122 -19.58 -5.58 -15.41
CA ASP A 122 -20.79 -5.99 -16.12
C ASP A 122 -21.00 -7.52 -16.12
N CYS A 123 -19.92 -8.30 -15.97
CA CYS A 123 -19.98 -9.76 -15.86
C CYS A 123 -20.36 -10.24 -14.46
N ILE A 124 -20.46 -9.34 -13.47
CA ILE A 124 -20.80 -9.67 -12.09
C ILE A 124 -22.31 -9.48 -11.89
N PRO A 125 -23.08 -10.55 -11.62
CA PRO A 125 -24.53 -10.44 -11.46
C PRO A 125 -24.95 -9.94 -10.07
N ASP A 126 -24.05 -10.00 -9.09
CA ASP A 126 -24.35 -9.65 -7.69
C ASP A 126 -24.21 -8.13 -7.46
N GLU A 127 -25.33 -7.46 -7.24
CA GLU A 127 -25.36 -6.01 -6.99
C GLU A 127 -24.68 -5.62 -5.67
N LEU A 128 -24.61 -6.53 -4.69
CA LEU A 128 -23.91 -6.27 -3.44
C LEU A 128 -22.39 -6.22 -3.66
N GLU A 129 -21.86 -7.12 -4.48
CA GLU A 129 -20.45 -7.14 -4.89
C GLU A 129 -20.09 -5.86 -5.68
N LYS A 130 -20.97 -5.39 -6.58
CA LYS A 130 -20.78 -4.08 -7.25
C LYS A 130 -20.78 -2.92 -6.27
N GLY A 131 -21.65 -2.95 -5.27
CA GLY A 131 -21.67 -1.97 -4.19
C GLY A 131 -20.36 -1.96 -3.40
N GLU A 132 -19.82 -3.13 -3.05
CA GLU A 132 -18.52 -3.24 -2.37
C GLU A 132 -17.37 -2.74 -3.27
N PHE A 133 -17.39 -3.05 -4.56
CA PHE A 133 -16.43 -2.54 -5.53
C PHE A 133 -16.39 -1.01 -5.52
N TYR A 134 -17.52 -0.35 -5.74
CA TYR A 134 -17.58 1.11 -5.77
C TYR A 134 -17.25 1.75 -4.42
N TYR A 135 -17.62 1.12 -3.31
CA TYR A 135 -17.20 1.57 -1.98
C TYR A 135 -15.67 1.56 -1.85
N LYS A 136 -15.00 0.48 -2.30
CA LYS A 136 -13.54 0.36 -2.25
C LYS A 136 -12.82 1.35 -3.17
N VAL A 137 -13.30 1.53 -4.39
CA VAL A 137 -12.79 2.55 -5.31
C VAL A 137 -12.98 3.97 -4.75
N GLY A 138 -14.14 4.25 -4.14
CA GLY A 138 -14.41 5.51 -3.48
C GLY A 138 -13.46 5.79 -2.30
N ALA A 139 -13.24 4.79 -1.44
CA ALA A 139 -12.29 4.88 -0.33
C ALA A 139 -10.86 5.13 -0.84
N PHE A 140 -10.42 4.40 -1.86
CA PHE A 140 -9.12 4.59 -2.51
C PHE A 140 -8.92 6.01 -3.06
N HIS A 141 -9.93 6.57 -3.73
CA HIS A 141 -9.87 7.95 -4.20
C HIS A 141 -9.81 8.97 -3.07
N TYR A 142 -10.52 8.72 -1.97
CA TYR A 142 -10.42 9.53 -0.77
C TYR A 142 -9.01 9.49 -0.18
N ASP A 143 -8.40 8.30 -0.06
CA ASP A 143 -7.04 8.14 0.48
C ASP A 143 -6.00 8.86 -0.38
N ILE A 144 -6.09 8.76 -1.72
CA ILE A 144 -5.24 9.53 -2.64
C ILE A 144 -5.43 11.04 -2.43
N TYR A 145 -6.68 11.49 -2.31
CA TYR A 145 -6.98 12.90 -2.10
C TYR A 145 -6.39 13.41 -0.78
N GLN A 146 -6.48 12.63 0.30
CA GLN A 146 -5.85 12.96 1.57
C GLN A 146 -4.32 12.98 1.45
N GLY A 147 -3.73 12.05 0.70
CA GLY A 147 -2.30 12.09 0.37
C GLY A 147 -1.89 13.39 -0.34
N LEU A 148 -2.67 13.83 -1.33
CA LEU A 148 -2.43 15.09 -2.04
C LEU A 148 -2.57 16.33 -1.13
N LEU A 149 -3.54 16.31 -0.20
CA LEU A 149 -3.72 17.39 0.77
C LEU A 149 -2.53 17.48 1.73
N SER A 150 -2.06 16.33 2.23
CA SER A 150 -0.89 16.24 3.10
C SER A 150 0.39 16.70 2.39
N TYR A 151 0.57 16.28 1.12
CA TYR A 151 1.65 16.77 0.26
C TYR A 151 1.68 18.29 0.19
N LYS A 152 0.54 18.89 -0.16
CA LYS A 152 0.41 20.34 -0.28
C LYS A 152 0.80 21.05 1.01
N LYS A 153 0.41 20.50 2.17
CA LYS A 153 0.75 21.07 3.49
C LYS A 153 2.24 20.96 3.81
N VAL A 154 2.87 19.83 3.49
CA VAL A 154 4.33 19.66 3.58
C VAL A 154 5.06 20.67 2.70
N SER A 155 4.62 20.85 1.45
CA SER A 155 5.22 21.83 0.53
C SER A 155 5.06 23.27 1.04
N GLU A 156 3.87 23.66 1.50
CA GLU A 156 3.63 24.99 2.08
C GLU A 156 4.52 25.25 3.30
N ALA A 157 4.65 24.28 4.21
CA ALA A 157 5.53 24.41 5.38
C ALA A 157 7.00 24.58 4.97
N ARG A 158 7.47 23.80 3.99
CA ARG A 158 8.84 23.89 3.47
C ARG A 158 9.15 25.25 2.84
N GLU A 159 8.23 25.79 2.05
CA GLU A 159 8.42 27.11 1.44
C GLU A 159 8.58 28.19 2.51
N HIS A 160 7.74 28.19 3.55
CA HIS A 160 7.89 29.13 4.65
C HIS A 160 9.18 28.94 5.46
N MET A 161 9.69 27.71 5.60
CA MET A 161 11.02 27.50 6.21
C MET A 161 12.13 28.13 5.37
N LYS A 162 12.07 28.02 4.03
CA LYS A 162 13.05 28.66 3.13
C LYS A 162 13.01 30.19 3.21
N GLU A 163 11.84 30.76 3.46
CA GLU A 163 11.62 32.20 3.66
C GLU A 163 11.97 32.70 5.08
N GLU A 164 12.53 31.84 5.95
CA GLU A 164 12.80 32.13 7.37
C GLU A 164 11.53 32.47 8.18
N ASN A 165 10.34 32.13 7.66
CA ASN A 165 9.03 32.31 8.30
C ASN A 165 8.72 31.16 9.30
N HIS A 166 9.65 30.89 10.21
CA HIS A 166 9.65 29.72 11.10
C HIS A 166 8.38 29.55 11.95
N SER A 167 7.75 30.64 12.37
CA SER A 167 6.50 30.59 13.15
C SER A 167 5.33 30.07 12.30
N VAL A 168 5.25 30.49 11.04
CA VAL A 168 4.18 30.06 10.12
C VAL A 168 4.40 28.61 9.71
N ALA A 169 5.65 28.24 9.42
CA ALA A 169 6.02 26.85 9.18
C ALA A 169 5.62 25.93 10.34
N LYS A 170 5.92 26.33 11.59
CA LYS A 170 5.54 25.57 12.79
C LYS A 170 4.03 25.34 12.89
N ASP A 171 3.23 26.37 12.68
CA ASP A 171 1.76 26.25 12.71
C ASP A 171 1.24 25.30 11.63
N LEU A 172 1.81 25.34 10.43
CA LEU A 172 1.46 24.44 9.33
C LEU A 172 1.88 23.00 9.61
N ILE A 173 3.07 22.79 10.19
CA ILE A 173 3.57 21.46 10.57
C ILE A 173 2.66 20.82 11.61
N VAL A 174 2.28 21.55 12.67
CA VAL A 174 1.40 21.04 13.72
C VAL A 174 0.02 20.67 13.16
N LYS A 175 -0.57 21.56 12.33
CA LYS A 175 -1.86 21.29 11.69
C LYS A 175 -1.79 20.09 10.75
N GLY A 176 -0.74 20.02 9.94
CA GLY A 176 -0.51 18.93 9.00
C GLY A 176 -0.31 17.58 9.70
N HIS A 177 0.46 17.55 10.79
CA HIS A 177 0.65 16.37 11.63
C HIS A 177 -0.68 15.88 12.21
N SER A 178 -1.48 16.77 12.82
CA SER A 178 -2.78 16.41 13.38
C SER A 178 -3.73 15.81 12.33
N ILE A 179 -3.77 16.39 11.13
CA ILE A 179 -4.57 15.86 10.01
C ILE A 179 -4.08 14.46 9.65
N CYS A 180 -2.77 14.27 9.50
CA CYS A 180 -2.20 12.97 9.15
C CYS A 180 -2.44 11.91 10.23
N GLU A 181 -2.46 12.28 11.51
CA GLU A 181 -2.81 11.36 12.60
C GLU A 181 -4.29 10.94 12.50
N GLU A 182 -5.19 11.90 12.27
CA GLU A 182 -6.63 11.61 12.12
C GLU A 182 -6.92 10.69 10.93
N VAL A 183 -6.22 10.88 9.80
CA VAL A 183 -6.40 10.05 8.60
C VAL A 183 -5.45 8.85 8.53
N SER A 184 -4.66 8.59 9.58
CA SER A 184 -3.67 7.49 9.62
C SER A 184 -2.68 7.47 8.45
N ASN A 185 -2.27 8.65 7.96
CA ASN A 185 -1.33 8.77 6.85
C ASN A 185 0.13 8.74 7.35
N ILE A 186 0.68 7.54 7.46
CA ILE A 186 2.01 7.28 8.07
C ILE A 186 3.14 7.95 7.27
N ASP A 187 3.07 7.95 5.93
CA ASP A 187 4.09 8.58 5.07
C ASP A 187 4.32 10.04 5.45
N TYR A 188 3.24 10.80 5.53
CA TYR A 188 3.30 12.23 5.83
C TYR A 188 3.54 12.53 7.31
N LEU A 189 3.22 11.61 8.23
CA LEU A 189 3.63 11.73 9.63
C LEU A 189 5.15 11.77 9.77
N HIS A 190 5.88 10.93 9.04
CA HIS A 190 7.34 10.98 9.02
C HIS A 190 7.85 12.31 8.44
N HIS A 191 7.23 12.81 7.37
CA HIS A 191 7.59 14.13 6.81
C HIS A 191 7.38 15.27 7.81
N PHE A 192 6.23 15.35 8.49
CA PHE A 192 5.96 16.41 9.45
C PHE A 192 6.89 16.34 10.67
N LYS A 193 7.23 15.15 11.16
CA LYS A 193 8.22 14.99 12.25
C LYS A 193 9.61 15.48 11.84
N ILE A 194 10.05 15.15 10.63
CA ILE A 194 11.35 15.63 10.12
C ILE A 194 11.33 17.15 9.94
N LEU A 195 10.26 17.71 9.39
CA LEU A 195 10.12 19.17 9.23
C LEU A 195 10.10 19.91 10.55
N ASP A 196 9.45 19.38 11.59
CA ASP A 196 9.47 19.98 12.93
C ASP A 196 10.90 20.04 13.48
N ALA A 197 11.67 18.95 13.32
CA ALA A 197 13.07 18.89 13.71
C ALA A 197 13.94 19.88 12.90
N MET A 198 13.72 19.99 11.60
CA MET A 198 14.44 20.93 10.74
C MET A 198 14.12 22.39 11.10
N ASN A 199 12.86 22.70 11.42
CA ASN A 199 12.41 24.06 11.74
C ASN A 199 12.82 24.51 13.15
N GLY A 200 13.09 23.55 14.05
CA GLY A 200 13.54 23.82 15.42
C GLY A 200 15.02 24.20 15.56
N ASP A 201 15.79 24.21 14.46
CA ASP A 201 17.22 24.54 14.43
C ASP A 201 18.05 23.69 15.41
N PHE A 202 17.67 22.41 15.56
CA PHE A 202 18.38 21.47 16.43
C PHE A 202 19.79 21.15 15.88
N PRO A 203 20.75 20.78 16.76
CA PRO A 203 22.04 20.26 16.33
C PRO A 203 21.87 19.08 15.36
N ALA A 204 22.78 18.95 14.39
CA ALA A 204 22.68 17.96 13.34
C ALA A 204 22.60 16.52 13.89
N GLU A 205 23.23 16.20 15.02
CA GLU A 205 23.07 14.89 15.69
C GLU A 205 21.63 14.63 16.19
N ALA A 206 20.93 15.65 16.68
CA ALA A 206 19.55 15.49 17.14
C ALA A 206 18.60 15.33 15.95
N LEU A 207 18.84 16.08 14.88
CA LEU A 207 18.13 15.96 13.61
C LEU A 207 18.34 14.58 12.97
N GLU A 208 19.58 14.07 12.98
CA GLU A 208 19.97 12.77 12.41
C GLU A 208 19.08 11.65 12.91
N ARG A 209 18.79 11.59 14.21
CA ARG A 209 17.92 10.56 14.78
C ARG A 209 16.54 10.56 14.13
N THR A 210 15.88 11.71 14.06
CA THR A 210 14.54 11.83 13.48
C THR A 210 14.54 11.55 11.97
N VAL A 211 15.58 12.00 11.26
CA VAL A 211 15.75 11.72 9.83
C VAL A 211 15.95 10.23 9.59
N LEU A 212 16.77 9.54 10.38
CA LEU A 212 17.02 8.11 10.21
C LEU A 212 15.78 7.24 10.50
N GLU A 213 14.94 7.64 11.45
CA GLU A 213 13.64 6.99 11.67
C GLU A 213 12.76 7.07 10.42
N GLY A 214 12.65 8.24 9.80
CA GLY A 214 11.90 8.40 8.55
C GLY A 214 12.56 7.71 7.35
N VAL A 215 13.89 7.77 7.22
CA VAL A 215 14.64 7.09 6.15
C VAL A 215 14.46 5.57 6.22
N SER A 216 14.39 4.98 7.41
CA SER A 216 14.10 3.55 7.58
C SER A 216 12.73 3.20 6.96
N TYR A 217 11.71 3.98 7.28
CA TYR A 217 10.37 3.81 6.73
C TYR A 217 10.35 4.02 5.21
N PHE A 218 10.92 5.12 4.70
CA PHE A 218 10.95 5.40 3.26
C PHE A 218 11.73 4.36 2.47
N LYS A 219 12.70 3.69 3.08
CA LYS A 219 13.46 2.60 2.45
C LYS A 219 12.61 1.35 2.28
N GLU A 220 11.75 1.01 3.25
CA GLU A 220 10.80 -0.11 3.15
C GLU A 220 9.73 0.16 2.08
N GLN A 221 9.29 1.41 1.97
CA GLN A 221 8.32 1.87 0.96
C GLN A 221 8.96 2.20 -0.40
N GLU A 222 10.28 2.06 -0.55
CA GLU A 222 11.03 2.39 -1.78
C GLU A 222 10.80 3.83 -2.27
N LEU A 223 10.65 4.77 -1.34
CA LEU A 223 10.46 6.21 -1.58
C LEU A 223 11.81 6.93 -1.61
N PHE A 224 12.66 6.56 -2.57
CA PHE A 224 14.05 7.01 -2.64
C PHE A 224 14.23 8.51 -2.88
N GLU A 225 13.22 9.18 -3.46
CA GLU A 225 13.22 10.65 -3.63
C GLU A 225 13.26 11.38 -2.29
N TYR A 226 12.48 10.93 -1.30
CA TYR A 226 12.46 11.51 0.04
C TYR A 226 13.73 11.20 0.82
N ILE A 227 14.28 9.98 0.67
CA ILE A 227 15.57 9.62 1.27
C ILE A 227 16.65 10.57 0.77
N LYS A 228 16.74 10.75 -0.56
CA LYS A 228 17.71 11.67 -1.17
C LYS A 228 17.57 13.08 -0.57
N GLU A 229 16.36 13.61 -0.53
CA GLU A 229 16.11 14.97 -0.05
C GLU A 229 16.52 15.17 1.42
N TYR A 230 16.08 14.28 2.32
CA TYR A 230 16.37 14.41 3.75
C TYR A 230 17.83 14.14 4.09
N GLU A 231 18.48 13.20 3.42
CA GLU A 231 19.92 12.96 3.60
C GLU A 231 20.76 14.11 3.05
N GLU A 232 20.36 14.76 1.95
CA GLU A 232 21.04 15.96 1.44
C GLU A 232 20.94 17.13 2.43
N TYR A 233 19.77 17.33 3.06
CA TYR A 233 19.63 18.32 4.12
C TYR A 233 20.52 18.00 5.32
N LEU A 234 20.52 16.74 5.77
CA LEU A 234 21.34 16.29 6.89
C LEU A 234 22.84 16.43 6.60
N ALA A 235 23.27 16.14 5.37
CA ALA A 235 24.63 16.34 4.91
C ALA A 235 25.04 17.83 5.01
N THR A 236 24.14 18.72 4.59
CA THR A 236 24.34 20.17 4.67
C THR A 236 24.39 20.67 6.11
N ALA A 237 23.54 20.15 7.00
CA ALA A 237 23.56 20.46 8.43
C ALA A 237 24.90 20.08 9.08
N PHE A 238 25.35 18.82 8.88
CA PHE A 238 26.65 18.37 9.38
C PHE A 238 27.83 19.14 8.77
N TYR A 239 27.72 19.56 7.51
CA TYR A 239 28.74 20.37 6.87
C TYR A 239 28.86 21.75 7.54
N LYS A 240 27.74 22.42 7.83
CA LYS A 240 27.71 23.71 8.55
C LYS A 240 28.31 23.61 9.95
N GLU A 241 28.19 22.45 10.59
CA GLU A 241 28.79 22.16 11.90
C GLU A 241 30.25 21.67 11.82
N ASN A 242 30.87 21.66 10.64
CA ASN A 242 32.24 21.17 10.38
C ASN A 242 32.43 19.66 10.62
N ASN A 243 31.35 18.89 10.69
CA ASN A 243 31.40 17.42 10.76
C ASN A 243 31.49 16.83 9.35
N HIS A 244 32.64 17.04 8.70
CA HIS A 244 32.84 16.66 7.30
C HIS A 244 32.74 15.15 7.03
N VAL A 245 33.00 14.30 8.04
CA VAL A 245 32.87 12.84 7.92
C VAL A 245 31.42 12.45 7.71
N LYS A 246 30.52 12.91 8.60
CA LYS A 246 29.09 12.63 8.46
C LYS A 246 28.50 13.35 7.25
N ALA A 247 28.91 14.59 6.98
CA ALA A 247 28.47 15.30 5.78
C ALA A 247 28.80 14.50 4.50
N SER A 248 30.04 14.03 4.35
CA SER A 248 30.45 13.21 3.21
C SER A 248 29.70 11.89 3.12
N HIS A 249 29.43 11.24 4.27
CA HIS A 249 28.64 10.01 4.31
C HIS A 249 27.23 10.23 3.76
N TYR A 250 26.54 11.27 4.22
CA TYR A 250 25.18 11.56 3.79
C TYR A 250 25.09 12.09 2.36
N PHE A 251 26.06 12.87 1.87
CA PHE A 251 26.14 13.22 0.44
C PHE A 251 26.33 12.00 -0.46
N TYR A 252 27.11 11.01 -0.01
CA TYR A 252 27.24 9.75 -0.74
C TYR A 252 25.93 8.96 -0.71
N SER A 253 25.32 8.81 0.46
CA SER A 253 24.05 8.08 0.64
C SER A 253 22.93 8.68 -0.22
N CYS A 254 22.76 10.01 -0.20
CA CYS A 254 21.73 10.69 -0.98
C CYS A 254 21.96 10.53 -2.49
N SER A 255 23.22 10.49 -2.94
CA SER A 255 23.56 10.20 -4.34
C SER A 255 23.13 8.78 -4.74
N GLN A 256 23.31 7.79 -3.88
CA GLN A 256 22.84 6.42 -4.13
C GLN A 256 21.31 6.34 -4.16
N ALA A 257 20.63 7.01 -3.22
CA ALA A 257 19.18 7.11 -3.21
C ALA A 257 18.66 7.76 -4.52
N GLY A 258 19.31 8.83 -4.98
CA GLY A 258 18.97 9.48 -6.24
C GLY A 258 19.09 8.58 -7.47
N LYS A 259 20.10 7.69 -7.53
CA LYS A 259 20.23 6.70 -8.61
C LYS A 259 19.05 5.72 -8.60
N LYS A 260 18.69 5.20 -7.43
CA LYS A 260 17.55 4.29 -7.29
C LYS A 260 16.22 4.94 -7.64
N ALA A 261 16.03 6.20 -7.27
CA ALA A 261 14.84 6.96 -7.67
C ALA A 261 14.73 7.07 -9.19
N PHE A 262 15.83 7.42 -9.87
CA PHE A 262 15.89 7.50 -11.32
C PHE A 262 15.63 6.16 -12.02
N GLU A 263 16.23 5.07 -11.52
CA GLU A 263 15.98 3.72 -12.03
C GLU A 263 14.50 3.33 -11.91
N LYS A 264 13.85 3.67 -10.80
CA LYS A 264 12.42 3.41 -10.58
C LYS A 264 11.53 4.20 -11.54
N GLU A 265 11.87 5.46 -11.83
CA GLU A 265 11.15 6.28 -12.82
C GLU A 265 11.32 5.75 -14.25
N ALA A 266 12.50 5.23 -14.60
CA ALA A 266 12.78 4.69 -15.94
C ALA A 266 12.12 3.33 -16.24
N LEU A 267 11.61 2.65 -15.21
CA LEU A 267 10.90 1.37 -15.31
C LEU A 267 9.36 1.53 -15.40
N LYS A 268 8.84 2.76 -15.26
CA LYS A 268 7.43 3.11 -15.47
C LYS A 268 7.19 3.55 -16.91
#